data_AF-A0A0X8GZG4-F1
#
_entry.id   AF-A0A0X8GZG4-F1
#
_cell.length_a   1.000
_cell.length_b   1.000
_cell.length_c   1.000
_cell.angle_alpha   90.00
_cell.angle_beta   90.00
_cell.angle_gamma   90.00
#
_symmetry.space_group_name_H-M   'P 1'
#
loop_
_entity.id
_entity.type
_entity.pdbx_description
1 polymer ?
#
loop_
_entity_poly.entity_id
_entity_poly.type
_entity_poly.pdbx_seq_one_letter_code
_entity_poly.pdbx_strand_id
1 'polypeptide(L)'
;MKKLYKIVVTSVLLATFTLNVSAVMLKQYTSTTYVESTHPNIWEYVGNVSVKGADWIRIDENNWAYPSFSRITYQAPNFLGGTLSGYSNHPKTVYSTGKNDGTQRKASITVKDSLNPINGKTKALWNINLINRGVQPGDPKPWSVETKLTGLE
;
A
#
# COMPACT_ATOMS: atom_id res chain seq x y z
N MET A 1 15.38 43.42 13.91
CA MET A 1 14.40 42.90 12.92
C MET A 1 14.96 41.85 11.94
N LYS A 2 16.23 41.92 11.49
CA LYS A 2 16.82 40.93 10.54
C LYS A 2 16.96 39.49 11.07
N LYS A 3 17.09 39.29 12.40
CA LYS A 3 17.25 37.96 13.02
C LYS A 3 15.94 37.16 13.11
N LEU A 4 14.81 37.83 13.34
CA LEU A 4 13.48 37.20 13.40
C LEU A 4 13.03 36.70 12.03
N TYR A 5 13.31 37.46 10.97
CA TYR A 5 12.97 37.07 9.59
C TYR A 5 13.67 35.77 9.16
N LYS A 6 14.92 35.55 9.59
CA LYS A 6 15.63 34.30 9.31
C LYS A 6 14.97 33.11 10.01
N ILE A 7 14.53 33.26 11.26
CA ILE A 7 13.87 32.18 11.99
C ILE A 7 12.53 31.83 11.34
N VAL A 8 11.72 32.82 10.96
CA VAL A 8 10.42 32.59 10.31
C VAL A 8 10.58 31.96 8.92
N VAL A 9 11.53 32.43 8.10
CA VAL A 9 11.78 31.86 6.77
C VAL A 9 12.32 30.43 6.86
N THR A 10 13.22 30.13 7.80
CA THR A 10 13.70 28.75 8.00
C THR A 10 12.60 27.84 8.55
N SER A 11 11.73 28.34 9.44
CA SER A 11 10.61 27.56 10.01
C SER A 11 9.55 27.22 8.96
N VAL A 12 9.25 28.16 8.05
CA VAL A 12 8.31 27.95 6.95
C VAL A 12 8.91 27.01 5.90
N LEU A 13 10.21 27.14 5.57
CA LEU A 13 10.87 26.19 4.67
C LEU A 13 10.92 24.78 5.25
N LEU A 14 11.23 24.62 6.55
CA LEU A 14 11.24 23.31 7.21
C LEU A 14 9.85 22.69 7.25
N ALA A 15 8.80 23.48 7.51
CA ALA A 15 7.41 23.02 7.49
C ALA A 15 6.92 22.63 6.10
N THR A 16 7.43 23.27 5.03
CA THR A 16 7.14 22.83 3.65
C THR A 16 7.95 21.59 3.23
N PHE A 17 9.12 21.36 3.84
CA PHE A 17 9.96 20.18 3.55
C PHE A 17 9.51 18.93 4.33
N THR A 18 8.83 19.09 5.47
CA THR A 18 8.32 17.96 6.28
C THR A 18 6.95 17.42 5.83
N LEU A 19 6.32 17.97 4.79
CA LEU A 19 4.99 17.54 4.34
C LEU A 19 4.95 16.58 3.13
N ASN A 20 6.09 16.11 2.62
CA ASN A 20 6.11 15.18 1.48
C ASN A 20 6.78 13.83 1.74
N VAL A 21 7.10 13.50 2.99
CA VAL A 21 7.72 12.21 3.30
C VAL A 21 6.89 11.47 4.32
N SER A 22 5.88 10.78 3.80
CA SER A 22 5.62 9.36 4.06
C SER A 22 4.13 9.08 4.13
N ALA A 23 3.64 8.37 3.11
CA ALA A 23 2.60 7.38 3.31
C ALA A 23 2.80 6.22 2.32
N VAL A 24 4.04 5.74 2.18
CA VAL A 24 4.22 4.35 1.75
C VAL A 24 3.87 3.50 2.96
N MET A 25 2.57 3.39 3.29
CA MET A 25 2.10 2.26 4.07
C MET A 25 2.13 1.06 3.13
N LEU A 26 3.34 0.54 2.91
CA LEU A 26 3.58 -0.74 2.25
C LEU A 26 2.84 -1.78 3.10
N LYS A 27 1.72 -2.30 2.60
CA LYS A 27 1.12 -3.46 3.25
C LYS A 27 1.68 -4.70 2.55
N GLN A 28 2.55 -5.39 3.27
CA GLN A 28 3.36 -6.48 2.76
C GLN A 28 3.18 -7.70 3.66
N TYR A 29 2.83 -8.85 3.07
CA TYR A 29 2.85 -10.13 3.79
C TYR A 29 4.16 -10.89 3.56
N THR A 30 4.73 -10.79 2.36
CA THR A 30 6.01 -11.40 1.98
C THR A 30 6.74 -10.49 0.98
N SER A 31 7.99 -10.83 0.63
CA SER A 31 8.71 -10.15 -0.47
C SER A 31 8.00 -10.22 -1.82
N THR A 32 7.06 -11.16 -2.00
CA THR A 32 6.39 -11.44 -3.28
C THR A 32 4.87 -11.22 -3.28
N THR A 33 4.24 -11.07 -2.12
CA THR A 33 2.81 -10.76 -1.96
C THR A 33 2.66 -9.46 -1.18
N TYR A 34 2.31 -8.39 -1.89
CA TYR A 34 2.30 -7.02 -1.37
C TYR A 34 1.36 -6.11 -2.15
N VAL A 35 1.07 -4.96 -1.56
CA VAL A 35 0.61 -3.76 -2.25
C VAL A 35 1.48 -2.57 -1.87
N GLU A 36 1.80 -1.77 -2.87
CA GLU A 36 2.50 -0.50 -2.74
C GLU A 36 1.66 0.59 -3.41
N SER A 37 1.56 1.74 -2.76
CA SER A 37 0.96 2.95 -3.32
C SER A 37 2.01 4.05 -3.26
N THR A 38 2.39 4.57 -4.41
CA THR A 38 3.31 5.70 -4.53
C THR A 38 2.59 6.91 -5.11
N HIS A 39 3.13 8.09 -4.84
CA HIS A 39 2.56 9.37 -5.26
C HIS A 39 3.65 10.17 -6.00
N PRO A 40 3.99 9.81 -7.26
CA PRO A 40 5.13 10.39 -7.99
C PRO A 40 5.03 11.91 -8.19
N ASN A 41 3.83 12.47 -8.17
CA ASN A 41 3.57 13.91 -8.23
C ASN A 41 2.24 14.24 -7.55
N ILE A 42 1.93 15.52 -7.31
CA ILE A 42 0.75 15.92 -6.51
C ILE A 42 -0.63 15.49 -7.06
N TRP A 43 -0.72 15.00 -8.29
CA TRP A 43 -1.98 14.69 -8.98
C TRP A 43 -2.08 13.24 -9.48
N GLU A 44 -1.18 12.36 -9.08
CA GLU A 44 -1.14 11.00 -9.62
C GLU A 44 -0.76 9.96 -8.56
N TYR A 45 -1.60 8.95 -8.38
CA TYR A 45 -1.30 7.77 -7.58
C TYR A 45 -0.92 6.59 -8.48
N VAL A 46 0.15 5.89 -8.12
CA VAL A 46 0.57 4.64 -8.77
C VAL A 46 0.49 3.50 -7.75
N GLY A 47 -0.33 2.52 -8.08
CA GLY A 47 -0.55 1.34 -7.27
C GLY A 47 0.11 0.12 -7.89
N ASN A 48 1.07 -0.48 -7.20
CA ASN A 48 1.63 -1.77 -7.57
C ASN A 48 1.03 -2.87 -6.68
N VAL A 49 0.61 -3.96 -7.30
CA VAL A 49 0.01 -5.09 -6.59
C VAL A 49 0.67 -6.39 -7.05
N SER A 50 0.98 -7.26 -6.09
CA SER A 50 1.63 -8.54 -6.35
C SER A 50 1.03 -9.64 -5.50
N VAL A 51 1.01 -10.85 -6.07
CA VAL A 51 0.66 -12.08 -5.35
C VAL A 51 1.50 -13.24 -5.86
N LYS A 52 1.89 -14.13 -4.96
CA LYS A 52 2.48 -15.43 -5.28
C LYS A 52 1.80 -16.49 -4.41
N GLY A 53 1.16 -17.47 -5.03
CA GLY A 53 0.35 -18.44 -4.32
C GLY A 53 1.16 -19.43 -3.47
N ALA A 54 2.45 -19.61 -3.75
CA ALA A 54 3.37 -20.37 -2.89
C ALA A 54 3.85 -19.60 -1.65
N ASP A 55 3.37 -18.37 -1.43
CA ASP A 55 3.64 -17.60 -0.22
C ASP A 55 2.76 -18.09 0.91
N TRP A 56 3.32 -18.90 1.80
CA TRP A 56 2.64 -19.33 3.02
C TRP A 56 2.75 -18.21 4.06
N ILE A 57 1.59 -17.73 4.50
CA ILE A 57 1.43 -16.65 5.46
C ILE A 57 0.82 -17.25 6.73
N ARG A 58 1.49 -17.08 7.87
CA ARG A 58 0.97 -17.54 9.15
C ARG A 58 -0.12 -16.58 9.62
N ILE A 59 -1.31 -17.12 9.93
CA ILE A 59 -2.44 -16.35 10.46
C ILE A 59 -2.39 -16.35 11.99
N ASP A 60 -2.12 -17.51 12.59
CA ASP A 60 -1.97 -17.70 14.04
C ASP A 60 -1.10 -18.93 14.33
N GLU A 61 -1.12 -19.41 15.58
CA GLU A 61 -0.30 -20.53 16.02
C GLU A 61 -0.52 -21.81 15.22
N ASN A 62 -1.75 -22.04 14.75
CA ASN A 62 -2.22 -23.31 14.17
C ASN A 62 -2.68 -23.18 12.71
N ASN A 63 -2.74 -21.96 12.17
CA ASN A 63 -3.29 -21.72 10.84
C ASN A 63 -2.29 -21.02 9.91
N TRP A 64 -2.14 -21.60 8.74
CA TRP A 64 -1.46 -21.00 7.60
C TRP A 64 -2.46 -20.68 6.52
N ALA A 65 -2.18 -19.67 5.73
CA ALA A 65 -2.93 -19.38 4.53
C ALA A 65 -1.98 -19.14 3.37
N TYR A 66 -2.51 -19.32 2.17
CA TYR A 66 -1.85 -18.84 0.97
C TYR A 66 -2.74 -17.83 0.27
N PRO A 67 -2.16 -16.83 -0.42
CA PRO A 67 -2.93 -15.79 -1.07
C PRO A 67 -3.44 -16.27 -2.44
N SER A 68 -4.74 -16.16 -2.64
CA SER A 68 -5.40 -16.46 -3.92
C SER A 68 -5.47 -15.25 -4.83
N PHE A 69 -5.64 -14.05 -4.27
CA PHE A 69 -5.52 -12.78 -4.99
C PHE A 69 -5.05 -11.66 -4.08
N SER A 70 -4.48 -10.63 -4.69
CA SER A 70 -4.21 -9.33 -4.08
C SER A 70 -4.85 -8.23 -4.95
N ARG A 71 -5.50 -7.25 -4.33
CA ARG A 71 -6.22 -6.16 -4.99
C ARG A 71 -5.92 -4.82 -4.34
N ILE A 72 -5.40 -3.89 -5.11
CA ILE A 72 -5.42 -2.47 -4.75
C ILE A 72 -6.67 -1.81 -5.34
N THR A 73 -7.33 -0.93 -4.59
CA THR A 73 -8.45 -0.12 -5.08
C THR A 73 -8.20 1.33 -4.72
N TYR A 74 -8.17 2.21 -5.72
CA TYR A 74 -8.19 3.65 -5.48
C TYR A 74 -9.62 4.16 -5.48
N GLN A 75 -9.98 4.94 -4.47
CA GLN A 75 -11.22 5.69 -4.42
C GLN A 75 -10.91 7.13 -4.84
N ALA A 76 -11.17 7.46 -6.10
CA ALA A 76 -10.93 8.80 -6.66
C ALA A 76 -12.20 9.65 -6.51
N PRO A 77 -12.12 10.88 -6.01
CA PRO A 77 -13.29 11.75 -5.86
C PRO A 77 -13.90 12.07 -7.24
N ASN A 78 -15.23 12.02 -7.35
CA ASN A 78 -15.98 12.39 -8.55
C ASN A 78 -16.65 13.77 -8.36
N PHE A 79 -16.64 14.59 -9.40
CA PHE A 79 -17.22 15.93 -9.40
C PHE A 79 -18.26 16.05 -10.51
N LEU A 80 -19.47 16.45 -10.12
CA LEU A 80 -20.54 16.81 -11.03
C LEU A 80 -20.92 18.26 -10.72
N GLY A 81 -20.78 19.16 -11.70
CA GLY A 81 -21.15 20.57 -11.54
C GLY A 81 -20.39 21.33 -10.43
N GLY A 82 -19.15 20.95 -10.12
CA GLY A 82 -18.32 21.62 -9.11
C GLY A 82 -18.56 21.19 -7.66
N THR A 83 -19.46 20.23 -7.41
CA THR A 83 -19.69 19.63 -6.09
C THR A 83 -19.16 18.19 -6.05
N LEU A 84 -18.60 17.78 -4.90
CA LEU A 84 -18.18 16.39 -4.67
C LEU A 84 -19.43 15.49 -4.71
N SER A 85 -19.54 14.65 -5.74
CA SER A 85 -20.67 13.72 -5.90
C SER A 85 -20.39 12.34 -5.29
N GLY A 86 -19.22 12.14 -4.69
CA GLY A 86 -18.79 10.89 -4.07
C GLY A 86 -17.41 10.43 -4.55
N TYR A 87 -17.19 9.11 -4.55
CA TYR A 87 -15.94 8.49 -5.00
C TYR A 87 -16.21 7.42 -6.06
N SER A 88 -15.34 7.36 -7.07
CA SER A 88 -15.27 6.29 -8.05
C SER A 88 -14.17 5.30 -7.66
N ASN A 89 -14.47 4.01 -7.73
CA ASN A 89 -13.50 2.96 -7.40
C ASN A 89 -12.74 2.52 -8.65
N HIS A 90 -11.42 2.46 -8.56
CA HIS A 90 -10.50 1.99 -9.59
C HIS A 90 -9.70 0.79 -9.05
N PRO A 91 -10.21 -0.44 -9.21
CA PRO A 91 -9.55 -1.63 -8.70
C PRO A 91 -8.52 -2.20 -9.69
N LYS A 92 -7.42 -2.73 -9.17
CA LYS A 92 -6.49 -3.62 -9.88
C LYS A 92 -6.24 -4.86 -9.07
N THR A 93 -6.51 -6.02 -9.67
CA THR A 93 -6.40 -7.34 -9.01
C THR A 93 -5.40 -8.20 -9.74
N VAL A 94 -4.66 -9.00 -8.99
CA VAL A 94 -3.81 -10.06 -9.51
C VAL A 94 -4.16 -11.34 -8.76
N TYR A 95 -4.30 -12.43 -9.51
CA TYR A 95 -4.66 -13.75 -8.99
C TYR A 95 -3.44 -14.68 -9.07
N SER A 96 -3.23 -15.50 -8.04
CA SER A 96 -2.33 -16.65 -8.15
C SER A 96 -3.04 -17.81 -8.83
N THR A 97 -2.29 -18.78 -9.36
CA THR A 97 -2.87 -20.02 -9.92
C THR A 97 -3.07 -21.13 -8.87
N GLY A 98 -2.89 -20.83 -7.58
CA GLY A 98 -3.14 -21.74 -6.47
C GLY A 98 -1.97 -21.85 -5.49
N LYS A 99 -2.11 -22.73 -4.48
CA LYS A 99 -1.20 -22.88 -3.33
C LYS A 99 0.27 -23.21 -3.64
N ASN A 100 0.54 -23.67 -4.86
CA ASN A 100 1.89 -24.04 -5.32
C ASN A 100 2.37 -23.10 -6.44
N ASP A 101 1.71 -21.96 -6.67
CA ASP A 101 2.12 -20.99 -7.69
C ASP A 101 3.45 -20.36 -7.29
N GLY A 102 4.53 -20.92 -7.81
CA GLY A 102 5.90 -20.45 -7.60
C GLY A 102 6.21 -19.13 -8.30
N THR A 103 5.35 -18.70 -9.23
CA THR A 103 5.54 -17.49 -10.03
C THR A 103 4.90 -16.30 -9.34
N GLN A 104 5.70 -15.26 -9.12
CA GLN A 104 5.17 -13.98 -8.67
C GLN A 104 4.44 -13.28 -9.82
N ARG A 105 3.17 -12.95 -9.60
CA ARG A 105 2.35 -12.22 -10.56
C ARG A 105 2.18 -10.79 -10.08
N LYS A 106 2.32 -9.84 -11.01
CA LYS A 106 2.33 -8.41 -10.71
C LYS A 106 1.41 -7.66 -11.66
N ALA A 107 0.86 -6.56 -11.19
CA ALA A 107 0.25 -5.57 -12.05
C ALA A 107 0.29 -4.19 -11.40
N SER A 108 0.06 -3.17 -12.22
CA SER A 108 0.02 -1.79 -11.78
C SER A 108 -1.24 -1.08 -12.27
N ILE A 109 -1.63 -0.01 -11.57
CA ILE A 109 -2.68 0.92 -11.95
C ILE A 109 -2.25 2.34 -11.61
N THR A 110 -2.62 3.28 -12.48
CA THR A 110 -2.38 4.71 -12.26
C THR A 110 -3.73 5.42 -12.20
N VAL A 111 -3.91 6.28 -11.21
CA VAL A 111 -5.15 7.04 -10.99
C VAL A 111 -4.83 8.49 -10.74
N LYS A 112 -5.53 9.40 -11.42
CA LYS A 112 -5.35 10.84 -11.24
C LYS A 112 -6.14 11.33 -10.03
N ASP A 113 -5.50 12.18 -9.23
CA ASP A 113 -6.11 12.86 -8.10
C ASP A 113 -6.64 14.24 -8.48
N SER A 114 -7.46 14.81 -7.60
CA SER A 114 -7.91 16.18 -7.72
C SER A 114 -6.80 17.17 -7.32
N LEU A 115 -6.51 18.11 -8.23
CA LEU A 115 -5.64 19.27 -7.98
C LEU A 115 -6.29 20.34 -7.10
N ASN A 116 -7.62 20.35 -6.99
CA ASN A 116 -8.31 21.32 -6.15
C ASN A 116 -8.16 20.92 -4.66
N PRO A 117 -7.61 21.80 -3.79
CA PRO A 117 -7.35 21.49 -2.38
C PRO A 117 -8.62 21.40 -1.50
N ILE A 118 -9.76 21.92 -1.97
CA ILE A 118 -11.06 21.79 -1.28
C ILE A 118 -11.65 20.38 -1.51
N ASN A 119 -11.22 19.72 -2.57
CA ASN A 119 -11.68 18.40 -2.91
C ASN A 119 -11.01 17.37 -1.99
N GLY A 120 -11.80 16.42 -1.49
CA GLY A 120 -11.24 15.25 -0.79
C GLY A 120 -10.17 14.55 -1.63
N LYS A 121 -9.20 13.92 -0.98
CA LYS A 121 -8.08 13.25 -1.66
C LYS A 121 -8.40 11.82 -2.04
N THR A 122 -7.78 11.34 -3.11
CA THR A 122 -7.84 9.93 -3.50
C THR A 122 -7.31 9.04 -2.37
N LYS A 123 -8.01 7.92 -2.12
CA LYS A 123 -7.67 6.98 -1.05
C LYS A 123 -7.25 5.64 -1.64
N ALA A 124 -6.19 5.04 -1.10
CA ALA A 124 -5.76 3.69 -1.46
C ALA A 124 -6.33 2.67 -0.46
N LEU A 125 -6.95 1.63 -0.97
CA LEU A 125 -7.44 0.48 -0.20
C LEU A 125 -6.75 -0.79 -0.70
N TRP A 126 -6.53 -1.74 0.22
CA TRP A 126 -6.00 -3.06 -0.11
C TRP A 126 -6.95 -4.15 0.36
N ASN A 127 -7.18 -5.13 -0.50
CA ASN A 127 -7.89 -6.37 -0.19
C ASN A 127 -7.06 -7.57 -0.67
N ILE A 128 -6.98 -8.59 0.15
CA ILE A 128 -6.30 -9.86 -0.12
C ILE A 128 -7.20 -11.00 0.33
N ASN A 129 -7.29 -12.05 -0.49
CA ASN A 129 -8.03 -13.25 -0.10
C ASN A 129 -7.07 -14.37 0.24
N LEU A 130 -7.05 -14.72 1.52
CA LEU A 130 -6.21 -15.75 2.11
C LEU A 130 -7.04 -17.03 2.25
N ILE A 131 -6.56 -18.13 1.67
CA ILE A 131 -7.21 -19.44 1.79
C ILE A 131 -6.48 -20.22 2.89
N ASN A 132 -7.19 -20.44 4.00
CA ASN A 132 -6.65 -21.15 5.16
C ASN A 132 -6.41 -22.65 4.88
N ARG A 133 -5.36 -23.19 5.49
CA ARG A 133 -5.21 -24.61 5.79
C ARG A 133 -4.71 -24.79 7.22
N GLY A 134 -5.13 -25.87 7.87
CA GLY A 134 -4.48 -26.32 9.11
C GLY A 134 -3.02 -26.70 8.83
N VAL A 135 -2.14 -26.47 9.80
CA VAL A 135 -0.72 -26.89 9.75
C VAL A 135 -0.63 -28.39 9.43
N GLN A 136 0.22 -28.75 8.47
CA GLN A 136 0.55 -30.15 8.17
C GLN A 136 1.94 -30.50 8.71
N PRO A 137 2.17 -31.77 9.14
CA PRO A 137 3.51 -32.23 9.45
C PRO A 137 4.46 -32.03 8.26
N GLY A 138 5.58 -31.34 8.48
CA GLY A 138 6.56 -31.01 7.42
C GLY A 138 6.49 -29.58 6.89
N ASP A 139 5.51 -28.78 7.34
CA ASP A 139 5.44 -27.37 6.99
C ASP A 139 6.69 -26.61 7.47
N PRO A 140 7.27 -25.73 6.63
CA PRO A 140 8.42 -24.94 7.04
C PRO A 140 8.05 -24.16 8.30
N LYS A 141 8.90 -24.23 9.32
CA LYS A 141 8.78 -23.37 10.49
C LYS A 141 8.78 -21.91 9.99
N PRO A 142 7.90 -21.05 10.54
CA PRO A 142 7.81 -19.69 10.06
C PRO A 142 9.17 -19.02 10.11
N TRP A 143 9.49 -18.24 9.07
CA TRP A 143 10.57 -17.26 9.17
C TRP A 143 10.22 -16.36 10.34
N SER A 144 10.97 -16.47 11.44
CA SER A 144 10.93 -15.48 12.49
C SER A 144 11.32 -14.17 11.83
N VAL A 145 10.34 -13.29 11.63
CA VAL A 145 10.63 -11.87 11.41
C VAL A 145 11.09 -11.33 12.78
N GLU A 146 12.24 -11.80 13.25
CA GLU A 146 13.14 -10.97 14.04
C GLU A 146 13.83 -10.02 13.07
N THR A 147 13.05 -9.25 12.30
CA THR A 147 13.57 -7.97 11.83
C THR A 147 13.60 -7.12 13.08
N LYS A 148 14.74 -7.17 13.75
CA LYS A 148 15.09 -6.24 14.82
C LYS A 148 14.64 -4.85 14.37
N LEU A 149 13.74 -4.24 15.14
CA LEU A 149 13.54 -2.79 15.18
C LEU A 149 14.79 -2.11 15.78
N THR A 150 15.99 -2.51 15.34
CA THR A 150 17.25 -1.87 15.70
C THR A 150 17.78 -1.19 14.46
N GLY A 151 17.33 0.06 14.29
CA GLY A 151 17.74 0.94 13.21
C GLY A 151 17.18 2.35 13.39
N LEU A 152 17.05 2.78 14.64
CA LEU A 152 16.99 4.19 15.04
C LEU A 152 18.06 4.34 16.11
N GLU A 153 19.29 4.57 15.66
CA GLU A 153 20.24 5.42 16.38
C GLU A 153 20.01 6.87 15.95
#